data_AF-A0A6N8FHK3-F1
#
_entry.id   AF-A0A6N8FHK3-F1
#
_cell.length_a   1.000
_cell.length_b   1.000
_cell.length_c   1.000
_cell.angle_alpha   90.00
_cell.angle_beta   90.00
_cell.angle_gamma   90.00
#
_symmetry.space_group_name_H-M   'P 1'
#
loop_
_entity.id
_entity.type
_entity.pdbx_description
1 polymer ?
#
loop_
_entity_poly.entity_id
_entity_poly.type
_entity_poly.pdbx_seq_one_letter_code
_entity_poly.pdbx_strand_id
1 'polypeptide(L)'
;MYGNDLYKEMEVSEQDKLIFNASELLKDNYDESKLSVRVVALQSLYMLEGEDEEYSKLKRHGVKSYSVKGVSVTFEGTNISPEVVSILGNPKNNKATVGRLI
;
A
#
# COMPACT_ATOMS: atom_id res chain seq x y z
N MET A 1 9.72 10.32 -10.49
CA MET A 1 10.31 9.12 -11.13
C MET A 1 9.24 8.05 -11.06
N TYR A 2 8.90 7.36 -12.15
CA TYR A 2 7.86 6.32 -12.08
C TYR A 2 8.43 5.11 -11.33
N GLY A 3 7.67 4.49 -10.40
CA GLY A 3 8.19 3.44 -9.52
C GLY A 3 8.84 2.23 -10.23
N ASN A 4 8.58 2.05 -11.53
CA ASN A 4 9.18 1.01 -12.36
C ASN A 4 10.69 1.21 -12.60
N ASP A 5 11.14 2.46 -12.73
CA ASP A 5 12.57 2.74 -12.93
C ASP A 5 13.34 2.53 -11.62
N LEU A 6 12.76 2.99 -10.51
CA LEU A 6 13.32 2.80 -9.16
C LEU A 6 13.48 1.30 -8.83
N TYR A 7 12.46 0.48 -9.16
CA TYR A 7 12.50 -0.96 -8.92
C TYR A 7 13.65 -1.65 -9.69
N LYS A 8 13.93 -1.22 -10.92
CA LYS A 8 15.00 -1.82 -11.75
C LYS A 8 16.41 -1.45 -11.29
N GLU A 9 16.55 -0.32 -10.59
CA GLU A 9 17.83 0.16 -10.06
C GLU A 9 18.21 -0.51 -8.73
N MET A 10 17.24 -1.13 -8.04
CA MET A 10 17.47 -1.85 -6.78
C MET A 10 18.25 -3.15 -6.98
N GLU A 11 18.97 -3.57 -5.95
CA GLU A 11 19.56 -4.90 -5.93
C GLU A 11 18.47 -5.98 -5.95
N VAL A 12 18.77 -7.11 -6.60
CA VAL A 12 17.85 -8.27 -6.67
C VAL A 12 17.39 -8.71 -5.27
N SER A 13 18.28 -8.64 -4.27
CA SER A 13 17.96 -9.01 -2.89
C SER A 13 16.90 -8.09 -2.25
N GLU A 14 16.85 -6.82 -2.65
CA GLU A 14 15.87 -5.85 -2.16
C GLU A 14 14.55 -5.94 -2.92
N GLN A 15 14.63 -6.22 -4.23
CA GLN A 15 13.47 -6.54 -5.05
C GLN A 15 12.68 -7.75 -4.49
N ASP A 16 13.39 -8.82 -4.12
CA ASP A 16 12.79 -10.02 -3.55
C ASP A 16 12.10 -9.73 -2.20
N LYS A 17 12.75 -8.92 -1.34
CA LYS A 17 12.15 -8.49 -0.06
C LYS A 17 10.89 -7.67 -0.29
N LEU A 18 10.91 -6.75 -1.26
CA LEU A 18 9.75 -5.92 -1.59
C LEU A 18 8.58 -6.77 -2.08
N ILE A 19 8.83 -7.71 -3.01
CA ILE A 19 7.82 -8.64 -3.51
C ILE A 19 7.27 -9.50 -2.36
N PHE A 20 8.15 -10.03 -1.51
CA PHE A 20 7.76 -10.84 -0.37
C PHE A 20 6.84 -10.06 0.57
N ASN A 21 7.25 -8.87 0.99
CA ASN A 21 6.46 -8.01 1.87
C ASN A 21 5.10 -7.64 1.27
N ALA A 22 5.08 -7.30 -0.03
CA ALA A 22 3.84 -7.03 -0.76
C ALA A 22 2.92 -8.25 -0.79
N SER A 23 3.48 -9.44 -1.01
CA SER A 23 2.72 -10.69 -1.07
C SER A 23 2.12 -11.07 0.29
N GLU A 24 2.87 -10.97 1.38
CA GLU A 24 2.38 -11.27 2.73
C GLU A 24 1.27 -10.30 3.14
N LEU A 25 1.46 -9.00 2.88
CA LEU A 25 0.43 -7.98 3.12
C LEU A 25 -0.88 -8.30 2.37
N LEU A 26 -0.77 -8.78 1.13
CA LEU A 26 -1.94 -9.17 0.34
C LEU A 26 -2.59 -10.45 0.87
N LYS A 27 -1.82 -11.45 1.30
CA LYS A 27 -2.34 -12.69 1.90
C LYS A 27 -3.08 -12.45 3.21
N ASP A 28 -2.67 -11.46 3.99
CA ASP A 28 -3.39 -11.05 5.20
C ASP A 28 -4.77 -10.43 4.92
N ASN A 29 -4.96 -9.88 3.72
CA ASN A 29 -6.15 -9.09 3.37
C ASN A 29 -7.07 -9.75 2.33
N TYR A 30 -6.54 -10.66 1.53
CA TYR A 30 -7.23 -11.32 0.42
C TYR A 30 -7.05 -12.85 0.50
N ASP A 31 -7.76 -13.56 -0.38
CA ASP A 31 -7.57 -14.99 -0.52
C ASP A 31 -6.38 -15.28 -1.46
N GLU A 32 -5.51 -16.21 -1.09
CA GLU A 32 -4.31 -16.54 -1.90
C GLU A 32 -4.71 -16.98 -3.32
N SER A 33 -5.87 -17.63 -3.48
CA SER A 33 -6.39 -18.03 -4.80
C SER A 33 -6.68 -16.84 -5.75
N LYS A 34 -6.80 -15.63 -5.22
CA LYS A 34 -7.07 -14.40 -5.98
C LYS A 34 -5.82 -13.57 -6.26
N LEU A 35 -4.66 -13.94 -5.69
CA LEU A 35 -3.42 -13.19 -5.84
C LEU A 35 -2.72 -13.54 -7.14
N SER A 36 -3.00 -12.77 -8.19
CA SER A 36 -2.24 -12.86 -9.44
C SER A 36 -0.90 -12.13 -9.35
N VAL A 37 0.06 -12.52 -10.19
CA VAL A 37 1.37 -11.84 -10.31
C VAL A 37 1.20 -10.33 -10.55
N ARG A 38 0.20 -9.94 -11.34
CA ARG A 38 -0.11 -8.53 -11.61
C ARG A 38 -0.50 -7.76 -10.35
N VAL A 39 -1.30 -8.38 -9.47
CA VAL A 39 -1.72 -7.76 -8.20
C VAL A 39 -0.53 -7.54 -7.28
N VAL A 40 0.34 -8.55 -7.17
CA VAL A 40 1.56 -8.44 -6.35
C VAL A 40 2.47 -7.34 -6.89
N ALA A 41 2.69 -7.29 -8.21
CA ALA A 41 3.50 -6.24 -8.83
C ALA A 41 2.95 -4.83 -8.57
N LEU A 42 1.62 -4.64 -8.69
CA LEU A 42 0.99 -3.35 -8.40
C LEU A 42 1.14 -2.94 -6.93
N GLN A 43 1.05 -3.92 -6.01
CA GLN A 43 1.28 -3.66 -4.60
C GLN A 43 2.75 -3.31 -4.31
N SER A 44 3.70 -4.03 -4.91
CA SER A 44 5.13 -3.75 -4.74
C SER A 44 5.49 -2.33 -5.20
N LEU A 45 5.00 -1.93 -6.39
CA LEU A 45 5.23 -0.58 -6.91
C LEU A 45 4.63 0.49 -6.01
N TYR A 46 3.39 0.27 -5.53
CA TYR A 46 2.74 1.19 -4.60
C TYR A 46 3.52 1.37 -3.29
N MET A 47 4.07 0.28 -2.75
CA MET A 47 4.90 0.34 -1.55
C MET A 47 6.20 1.09 -1.79
N LEU A 48 6.81 0.89 -2.95
CA LEU A 48 8.05 1.57 -3.33
C LEU A 48 7.86 3.08 -3.48
N GLU A 49 6.80 3.50 -4.17
CA GLU A 49 6.45 4.92 -4.32
C GLU A 49 6.19 5.59 -2.96
N GLY A 50 5.50 4.89 -2.05
CA GLY A 50 5.25 5.40 -0.70
C GLY A 50 6.52 5.51 0.16
N GLU A 51 7.56 4.72 -0.11
CA GLU A 51 8.85 4.84 0.59
C GLU A 51 9.67 6.04 0.09
N ASP A 52 9.66 6.29 -1.23
CA ASP A 52 10.36 7.42 -1.86
C ASP A 52 9.82 8.77 -1.36
N GLU A 53 8.51 8.88 -1.13
CA GLU A 53 7.89 10.12 -0.63
C GLU A 53 8.03 10.34 0.90
N GLU A 54 8.80 9.50 1.62
CA GLU A 54 9.02 9.51 3.08
C GLU A 54 7.77 9.42 3.98
N TYR A 55 6.56 9.51 3.43
CA TYR A 55 5.30 9.39 4.16
C TYR A 55 5.12 8.01 4.81
N SER A 56 5.79 6.98 4.28
CA SER A 56 5.82 5.64 4.89
C SER A 56 6.38 5.64 6.32
N LYS A 57 7.35 6.50 6.64
CA LYS A 57 7.88 6.64 8.01
C LYS A 57 6.80 7.16 8.96
N LEU A 58 6.07 8.20 8.52
CA LEU A 58 4.97 8.78 9.29
C LEU A 58 3.84 7.78 9.53
N LYS A 59 3.43 7.03 8.49
CA LYS A 59 2.45 5.94 8.61
C LYS A 59 2.92 4.85 9.58
N ARG A 60 4.19 4.41 9.53
CA ARG A 60 4.75 3.39 10.45
C ARG A 60 4.71 3.83 11.91
N HIS A 61 4.88 5.12 12.19
CA HIS A 61 4.76 5.67 13.53
C HIS A 61 3.31 5.93 13.98
N GLY A 62 2.31 5.54 13.17
CA GLY A 62 0.89 5.70 13.51
C GLY A 62 0.38 7.14 13.36
N VAL A 63 1.11 8.01 12.64
CA VAL A 63 0.64 9.36 12.34
C VAL A 63 -0.54 9.25 11.38
N LYS A 64 -1.72 9.67 11.83
CA LYS A 64 -2.97 9.64 11.04
C LYS A 64 -3.17 10.88 10.18
N SER A 65 -2.63 12.01 10.63
CA SER A 65 -2.64 13.26 9.90
C SER A 65 -1.36 14.05 10.18
N TYR A 66 -0.85 14.70 9.14
CA TYR A 66 0.30 15.58 9.22
C TYR A 66 -0.06 16.91 8.56
N SER A 67 0.17 18.02 9.26
CA SER A 67 -0.10 19.35 8.71
C SER A 67 1.10 20.27 8.94
N VAL A 68 1.51 20.93 7.85
CA VAL A 68 2.48 22.04 7.83
C VAL A 68 1.77 23.27 7.30
N LYS A 69 2.28 24.47 7.57
CA LYS A 69 1.61 25.74 7.20
C LYS A 69 1.17 25.74 5.73
N GLY A 70 -0.14 25.58 5.51
CA GLY A 70 -0.79 25.60 4.19
C GLY A 70 -1.08 24.23 3.55
N VAL A 71 -0.60 23.12 4.11
CA VAL A 71 -0.82 21.77 3.58
C VAL A 71 -1.24 20.80 4.69
N SER A 72 -2.30 20.04 4.46
CA SER A 72 -2.76 18.97 5.34
C SER A 72 -2.77 17.66 4.56
N VAL A 73 -2.08 16.65 5.08
CA VAL A 73 -2.07 15.28 4.56
C VAL A 73 -2.78 14.40 5.56
N THR A 74 -3.85 13.74 5.14
CA THR A 74 -4.57 12.74 5.94
C THR A 74 -4.28 11.36 5.36
N PHE A 75 -3.85 10.45 6.21
CA PHE A 75 -3.60 9.06 5.84
C PHE A 75 -4.88 8.26 6.09
N GLU A 76 -5.73 8.16 5.08
CA GLU A 76 -6.95 7.33 5.11
C GLU A 76 -6.78 6.09 4.22
N GLY A 77 -7.29 4.96 4.69
CA GLY A 77 -7.33 3.71 3.92
C GLY A 77 -6.47 2.57 4.48
N THR A 78 -6.49 1.47 3.74
CA THR A 78 -5.62 0.30 3.96
C THR A 78 -4.25 0.55 3.33
N ASN A 79 -3.20 -0.16 3.77
CA ASN A 79 -1.87 -0.10 3.11
C ASN A 79 -1.85 -0.80 1.73
N ILE A 80 -3.03 -1.02 1.13
CA ILE A 80 -3.24 -1.74 -0.11
C ILE A 80 -3.39 -0.72 -1.23
N SER A 81 -2.73 -0.98 -2.36
CA SER A 81 -2.84 -0.16 -3.56
C SER A 81 -4.29 0.00 -4.01
N PRO A 82 -4.74 1.23 -4.34
CA PRO A 82 -6.08 1.46 -4.88
C PRO A 82 -6.39 0.61 -6.12
N GLU A 83 -5.38 0.35 -6.97
CA GLU A 83 -5.51 -0.51 -8.15
C GLU A 83 -5.71 -1.99 -7.77
N VAL A 84 -5.13 -2.42 -6.65
CA VAL A 84 -5.41 -3.77 -6.13
C VAL A 84 -6.84 -3.86 -5.62
N VAL A 85 -7.33 -2.83 -4.93
CA VAL A 85 -8.72 -2.76 -4.47
C VAL A 85 -9.69 -2.71 -5.65
N SER A 86 -9.35 -2.03 -6.75
CA SER A 86 -10.20 -2.00 -7.95
C SER A 86 -10.32 -3.38 -8.63
N ILE A 87 -9.25 -4.18 -8.59
CA ILE A 87 -9.22 -5.53 -9.18
C ILE A 87 -9.87 -6.58 -8.27
N LEU A 88 -9.52 -6.58 -6.98
CA LEU A 88 -9.90 -7.64 -6.02
C LEU A 88 -11.12 -7.27 -5.15
N GLY A 89 -11.54 -6.02 -5.18
CA GLY A 89 -12.56 -5.47 -4.29
C GLY A 89 -12.02 -5.14 -2.89
N ASN A 90 -12.96 -4.88 -1.98
CA ASN A 90 -12.64 -4.50 -0.60
C ASN A 90 -11.93 -5.66 0.14
N PRO A 91 -10.85 -5.36 0.89
CA PRO A 91 -10.15 -6.36 1.69
C PRO A 91 -11.03 -6.91 2.82
N LYS A 92 -10.76 -8.15 3.26
CA LYS A 92 -11.55 -8.86 4.30
C LYS A 92 -11.66 -8.06 5.60
N ASN A 93 -10.63 -7.28 5.92
CA ASN A 93 -10.52 -6.49 7.15
C ASN A 93 -11.07 -5.05 7.02
N ASN A 94 -11.77 -4.71 5.94
CA ASN A 94 -12.39 -3.40 5.83
C ASN A 94 -13.60 -3.34 6.78
N LYS A 95 -13.34 -3.04 8.07
CA LYS A 95 -14.38 -2.65 9.03
C LYS A 95 -14.96 -1.35 8.48
N ALA A 96 -15.99 -1.48 7.66
CA ALA A 96 -16.85 -0.38 7.30
C ALA A 96 -17.36 0.25 8.60
N THR A 97 -16.83 1.41 8.96
CA THR A 97 -17.38 2.22 10.02
C THR A 97 -18.74 2.69 9.51
N VAL A 98 -19.78 1.92 9.80
CA VAL A 98 -21.16 2.33 9.56
C VAL A 98 -21.39 3.60 10.38
N GLY A 99 -21.32 4.74 9.69
CA GLY A 99 -21.70 6.03 10.25
C GLY A 99 -23.13 5.90 10.75
N ARG A 100 -23.30 6.11 12.05
CA ARG A 100 -24.61 6.12 12.70
C ARG A 100 -25.44 7.23 12.04
N LEU A 101 -26.48 6.84 11.30
CA LEU A 101 -27.55 7.76 10.90
C LEU A 101 -28.25 8.20 12.20
N ILE A 102 -28.05 9.47 12.56
CA ILE A 102 -28.95 10.21 13.46
C ILE A 102 -30.05 10.84 12.63
#